data_AF-A0A532EKQ3-F1
#
_entry.id   AF-A0A532EKQ3-F1
#
_cell.length_a   1.000
_cell.length_b   1.000
_cell.length_c   1.000
_cell.angle_alpha   90.00
_cell.angle_beta   90.00
_cell.angle_gamma   90.00
#
_symmetry.space_group_name_H-M   'P 1'
#
loop_
_entity.id
_entity.type
_entity.pdbx_description
1 polymer ?
#
loop_
_entity_poly.entity_id
_entity_poly.type
_entity_poly.pdbx_seq_one_letter_code
_entity_poly.pdbx_strand_id
1 'polypeptide(L)'
;MKHVILHTDGMADHPWEELGGRTPLQAASIPHLDQLAQSGELGLLAANSESVRHGSGLMGTAILGYDPKKYYQGPGPLEAASLGVAVGEHDVVYCCTMVSLRSAAPPGSKGGLNEIKKLGPHVEMDDATAGLISTEEARELIEAINEQLGSEMIQFYPGLGHRHLMVWVNGKSRAVCMDPQLLVGRPIAEVLPTGDGSDILWKLMDASFQILRDHPLNDERLDAGQKPANCLWLWGQGRPVLWPSLSERLKTSGVVVSQSDVHCGLGIMAGLEAVDGARLAGGDLRIQAAVALEELKKKDFAYVHVELSDEVVYGSDIAAKVKGIEAVDRELVGPLLEGLAQLGPHRIVTVCDWGTVHRGQAAEGPAIFAYRDSAAASTTEAGRRFTEADARGSTVPPRDATKFVVRLFAKGS
;
A
#
# COMPACT_ATOMS: atom_id res chain seq x y z
N MET A 1 -22.27 11.71 16.00
CA MET A 1 -21.50 12.30 14.89
C MET A 1 -20.61 11.20 14.32
N LYS A 2 -20.57 11.03 13.00
CA LYS A 2 -19.75 10.00 12.34
C LYS A 2 -18.40 10.55 11.92
N HIS A 3 -17.37 9.71 11.92
CA HIS A 3 -16.01 10.10 11.58
C HIS A 3 -15.49 9.19 10.47
N VAL A 4 -14.88 9.76 9.44
CA VAL A 4 -14.31 9.01 8.33
C VAL A 4 -12.91 9.52 8.03
N ILE A 5 -11.97 8.58 7.93
CA ILE A 5 -10.72 8.77 7.21
C ILE A 5 -10.88 8.03 5.88
N LEU A 6 -10.83 8.76 4.77
CA LEU A 6 -10.75 8.21 3.43
C LEU A 6 -9.29 8.33 2.97
N HIS A 7 -8.57 7.22 2.94
CA HIS A 7 -7.18 7.19 2.51
C HIS A 7 -7.09 6.64 1.09
N THR A 8 -6.57 7.44 0.16
CA THR A 8 -6.41 7.07 -1.23
C THR A 8 -4.94 6.96 -1.60
N ASP A 9 -4.50 5.80 -2.06
CA ASP A 9 -3.13 5.56 -2.53
C ASP A 9 -3.08 5.55 -4.07
N GLY A 10 -1.96 6.02 -4.64
CA GLY A 10 -1.69 5.90 -6.08
C GLY A 10 -2.31 6.99 -6.97
N MET A 11 -3.12 7.89 -6.44
CA MET A 11 -3.79 8.95 -7.22
C MET A 11 -2.91 10.18 -7.47
N ALA A 12 -2.12 10.61 -6.48
CA ALA A 12 -1.18 11.71 -6.63
C ALA A 12 0.07 11.27 -7.40
N ASP A 13 0.59 12.14 -8.27
CA ASP A 13 1.70 11.82 -9.17
C ASP A 13 2.45 13.07 -9.65
N HIS A 14 3.54 12.85 -10.38
CA HIS A 14 4.27 13.87 -11.08
C HIS A 14 3.50 14.38 -12.31
N PRO A 15 3.82 15.57 -12.82
CA PRO A 15 3.32 16.04 -14.11
C PRO A 15 3.78 15.15 -15.27
N TRP A 16 2.89 14.88 -16.22
CA TRP A 16 3.17 14.12 -17.44
C TRP A 16 3.11 15.02 -18.68
N GLU A 17 4.02 14.81 -19.63
CA GLU A 17 4.06 15.58 -20.89
C GLU A 17 2.80 15.33 -21.73
N GLU A 18 2.31 14.09 -21.76
CA GLU A 18 1.11 13.64 -22.46
C GLU A 18 -0.16 14.32 -21.92
N LEU A 19 -0.14 14.82 -20.69
CA LEU A 19 -1.23 15.58 -20.06
C LEU A 19 -1.05 17.11 -20.20
N GLY A 20 -0.07 17.55 -20.98
CA GLY A 20 0.29 18.96 -21.14
C GLY A 20 0.98 19.56 -19.91
N GLY A 21 1.78 18.75 -19.20
CA GLY A 21 2.45 19.16 -17.97
C GLY A 21 1.54 19.19 -16.73
N ARG A 22 0.43 18.44 -16.76
CA ARG A 22 -0.48 18.25 -15.62
C ARG A 22 -0.25 16.90 -14.95
N THR A 23 -0.58 16.78 -13.68
CA THR A 23 -0.69 15.48 -12.99
C THR A 23 -1.97 14.75 -13.44
N PRO A 24 -2.05 13.41 -13.29
CA PRO A 24 -3.28 12.66 -13.52
C PRO A 24 -4.45 13.19 -12.68
N LEU A 25 -4.19 13.57 -11.42
CA LEU A 25 -5.19 14.15 -10.52
C LEU A 25 -5.71 15.51 -11.02
N GLN A 26 -4.84 16.35 -11.59
CA GLN A 26 -5.25 17.60 -12.24
C GLN A 26 -6.05 17.37 -13.53
N ALA A 27 -5.75 16.30 -14.28
CA ALA A 27 -6.41 15.98 -15.54
C ALA A 27 -7.79 15.31 -15.34
N ALA A 28 -7.97 14.57 -14.26
CA ALA A 28 -9.20 13.86 -13.94
C ALA A 28 -10.37 14.78 -13.55
N SER A 29 -11.58 14.35 -13.92
CA SER A 29 -12.84 14.92 -13.42
C SER A 29 -13.19 14.34 -12.05
N ILE A 30 -12.91 15.09 -10.98
CA ILE A 30 -13.09 14.67 -9.57
C ILE A 30 -14.02 15.60 -8.77
N PRO A 31 -15.28 15.80 -9.21
CA PRO A 31 -16.17 16.81 -8.62
C PRO A 31 -16.46 16.60 -7.13
N HIS A 32 -16.42 15.37 -6.61
CA HIS A 32 -16.75 15.11 -5.20
C HIS A 32 -15.55 15.43 -4.28
N LEU A 33 -14.34 15.09 -4.69
CA LEU A 33 -13.12 15.54 -4.02
C LEU A 33 -12.94 17.06 -4.12
N ASP A 34 -13.22 17.65 -5.29
CA ASP A 34 -13.20 19.11 -5.47
C ASP A 34 -14.22 19.78 -4.54
N GLN A 35 -15.42 19.20 -4.35
CA GLN A 35 -16.40 19.69 -3.37
C GLN A 35 -15.85 19.69 -1.93
N LEU A 36 -15.14 18.64 -1.51
CA LEU A 36 -14.50 18.59 -0.20
C LEU A 36 -13.41 19.65 -0.04
N ALA A 37 -12.60 19.86 -1.08
CA ALA A 37 -11.56 20.89 -1.08
C ALA A 37 -12.16 22.30 -1.01
N GLN A 38 -13.27 22.55 -1.69
CA GLN A 38 -13.93 23.86 -1.76
C GLN A 38 -14.70 24.22 -0.49
N SER A 39 -15.41 23.25 0.10
CA SER A 39 -16.26 23.47 1.28
C SER A 39 -15.55 23.20 2.61
N GLY A 40 -14.33 22.70 2.55
CA GLY A 40 -13.50 22.30 3.67
C GLY A 40 -12.14 22.98 3.71
N GLU A 41 -11.25 22.41 4.49
CA GLU A 41 -9.85 22.81 4.55
C GLU A 41 -9.02 21.91 3.65
N LEU A 42 -8.26 22.50 2.71
CA LEU A 42 -7.30 21.82 1.85
C LEU A 42 -5.88 22.17 2.29
N GLY A 43 -4.98 21.18 2.28
CA GLY A 43 -3.56 21.46 2.49
C GLY A 43 -2.69 20.23 2.36
N LEU A 44 -1.47 20.37 2.88
CA LEU A 44 -0.46 19.30 2.88
C LEU A 44 -0.42 18.61 4.25
N LEU A 45 -0.26 17.29 4.24
CA LEU A 45 -0.14 16.44 5.40
C LEU A 45 1.22 15.72 5.35
N ALA A 46 2.01 15.84 6.41
CA ALA A 46 3.32 15.21 6.50
C ALA A 46 3.38 14.27 7.70
N ALA A 47 3.88 13.06 7.47
CA ALA A 47 4.40 12.25 8.56
C ALA A 47 5.82 12.76 8.87
N ASN A 48 6.04 13.33 10.05
CA ASN A 48 7.39 13.70 10.48
C ASN A 48 8.20 12.41 10.74
N SER A 49 8.80 11.84 9.69
CA SER A 49 9.62 10.65 9.80
C SER A 49 11.10 11.01 9.82
N GLU A 50 11.69 11.11 11.03
CA GLU A 50 13.11 10.73 11.19
C GLU A 50 13.29 9.20 11.06
N SER A 51 12.24 8.45 10.73
CA SER A 51 12.33 7.00 10.59
C SER A 51 13.10 6.62 9.34
N VAL A 52 14.07 5.72 9.51
CA VAL A 52 14.82 5.10 8.41
C VAL A 52 13.92 4.18 7.55
N ARG A 53 12.76 3.79 8.07
CA ARG A 53 11.82 2.88 7.42
C ARG A 53 10.86 3.65 6.52
N HIS A 54 10.67 3.12 5.31
CA HIS A 54 9.73 3.59 4.30
C HIS A 54 8.83 2.43 3.87
N GLY A 55 7.72 2.73 3.20
CA GLY A 55 6.80 1.74 2.64
C GLY A 55 5.34 2.01 2.99
N SER A 56 4.46 1.18 2.43
CA SER A 56 3.01 1.26 2.64
C SER A 56 2.66 1.16 4.14
N GLY A 57 1.60 1.87 4.52
CA GLY A 57 1.13 1.93 5.91
C GLY A 57 1.83 2.94 6.82
N LEU A 58 2.94 3.56 6.40
CA LEU A 58 3.62 4.60 7.20
C LEU A 58 2.71 5.81 7.42
N MET A 59 2.13 6.37 6.35
CA MET A 59 1.21 7.50 6.48
C MET A 59 -0.06 7.08 7.22
N GLY A 60 -0.61 5.90 6.94
CA GLY A 60 -1.77 5.37 7.68
C GLY A 60 -1.52 5.29 9.19
N THR A 61 -0.33 4.84 9.59
CA THR A 61 0.13 4.85 11.00
C THR A 61 0.08 6.27 11.57
N ALA A 62 0.62 7.23 10.84
CA ALA A 62 0.63 8.63 11.24
C ALA A 62 -0.79 9.22 11.29
N ILE A 63 -1.63 9.00 10.29
CA ILE A 63 -3.01 9.52 10.22
C ILE A 63 -3.86 9.00 11.39
N LEU A 64 -3.67 7.75 11.83
CA LEU A 64 -4.32 7.18 13.01
C LEU A 64 -3.70 7.70 14.34
N GLY A 65 -2.74 8.60 14.26
CA GLY A 65 -2.12 9.31 15.37
C GLY A 65 -1.02 8.54 16.08
N TYR A 66 -0.50 7.47 15.51
CA TYR A 66 0.65 6.76 16.06
C TYR A 66 1.94 7.38 15.55
N ASP A 67 2.92 7.57 16.42
CA ASP A 67 4.27 7.99 16.02
C ASP A 67 4.94 6.89 15.17
N PRO A 68 5.21 7.13 13.87
CA PRO A 68 5.83 6.12 13.01
C PRO A 68 7.18 5.63 13.53
N LYS A 69 7.97 6.48 14.20
CA LYS A 69 9.27 6.11 14.76
C LYS A 69 9.17 4.99 15.80
N LYS A 70 8.05 4.95 16.53
CA LYS A 70 7.80 3.96 17.59
C LYS A 70 7.01 2.77 17.09
N TYR A 71 5.98 3.01 16.28
CA TYR A 71 4.96 2.00 15.99
C TYR A 71 5.06 1.40 14.59
N TYR A 72 5.57 2.13 13.62
CA TYR A 72 5.73 1.62 12.26
C TYR A 72 7.01 0.79 12.15
N GLN A 73 6.84 -0.52 12.03
CA GLN A 73 7.94 -1.48 11.87
C GLN A 73 8.12 -1.94 10.43
N GLY A 74 7.41 -1.36 9.46
CA GLY A 74 7.36 -1.82 8.07
C GLY A 74 6.05 -2.53 7.73
N PRO A 75 5.81 -2.84 6.45
CA PRO A 75 4.57 -3.46 5.99
C PRO A 75 4.40 -4.92 6.44
N GLY A 76 5.48 -5.69 6.64
CA GLY A 76 5.41 -7.11 6.99
C GLY A 76 4.54 -7.42 8.22
N PRO A 77 4.77 -6.79 9.39
CA PRO A 77 3.90 -6.99 10.57
C PRO A 77 2.44 -6.56 10.35
N LEU A 78 2.18 -5.57 9.48
CA LEU A 78 0.81 -5.15 9.17
C LEU A 78 0.11 -6.24 8.35
N GLU A 79 0.72 -6.71 7.28
CA GLU A 79 0.18 -7.81 6.47
C GLU A 79 -0.02 -9.09 7.29
N ALA A 80 0.91 -9.43 8.21
CA ALA A 80 0.75 -10.57 9.11
C ALA A 80 -0.50 -10.45 10.00
N ALA A 81 -0.81 -9.24 10.47
CA ALA A 81 -2.02 -8.98 11.25
C ALA A 81 -3.29 -9.16 10.40
N SER A 82 -3.28 -8.74 9.13
CA SER A 82 -4.40 -8.95 8.19
C SER A 82 -4.66 -10.44 7.94
N LEU A 83 -3.60 -11.20 7.67
CA LEU A 83 -3.67 -12.63 7.39
C LEU A 83 -3.91 -13.50 8.63
N GLY A 84 -3.98 -12.90 9.83
CA GLY A 84 -4.17 -13.64 11.09
C GLY A 84 -2.98 -14.55 11.44
N VAL A 85 -1.79 -14.24 10.93
CA VAL A 85 -0.56 -14.99 11.20
C VAL A 85 -0.10 -14.70 12.62
N ALA A 86 0.10 -15.75 13.43
CA ALA A 86 0.64 -15.60 14.77
C ALA A 86 2.15 -15.30 14.70
N VAL A 87 2.57 -14.19 15.28
CA VAL A 87 3.96 -13.73 15.29
C VAL A 87 4.40 -13.46 16.72
N GLY A 88 5.49 -14.10 17.15
CA GLY A 88 6.09 -13.87 18.46
C GLY A 88 6.81 -12.52 18.57
N GLU A 89 7.00 -12.02 19.79
CA GLU A 89 7.64 -10.72 20.07
C GLU A 89 9.07 -10.59 19.50
N HIS A 90 9.75 -11.73 19.32
CA HIS A 90 11.12 -11.78 18.81
C HIS A 90 11.23 -12.18 17.34
N ASP A 91 10.12 -12.55 16.72
CA ASP A 91 10.06 -12.96 15.34
C ASP A 91 10.14 -11.74 14.42
N VAL A 92 10.59 -11.97 13.19
CA VAL A 92 10.66 -10.92 12.17
C VAL A 92 9.83 -11.37 10.99
N VAL A 93 8.88 -10.53 10.60
CA VAL A 93 8.07 -10.73 9.41
C VAL A 93 8.72 -9.96 8.26
N TYR A 94 8.84 -10.62 7.11
CA TYR A 94 9.23 -10.02 5.85
C TYR A 94 8.05 -10.11 4.89
N CYS A 95 7.79 -9.04 4.15
CA CYS A 95 7.06 -9.16 2.88
C CYS A 95 7.89 -10.04 1.95
N CYS A 96 7.22 -10.93 1.25
CA CYS A 96 7.80 -11.90 0.36
C CYS A 96 7.08 -11.79 -0.98
N THR A 97 7.71 -11.12 -1.94
CA THR A 97 7.09 -10.83 -3.24
C THR A 97 7.61 -11.79 -4.31
N MET A 98 6.72 -12.38 -5.10
CA MET A 98 7.10 -13.10 -6.31
C MET A 98 7.47 -12.12 -7.42
N VAL A 99 8.67 -12.30 -7.97
CA VAL A 99 9.22 -11.41 -9.00
C VAL A 99 9.67 -12.20 -10.23
N SER A 100 9.79 -11.49 -11.35
CA SER A 100 10.48 -11.96 -12.55
C SER A 100 11.86 -11.35 -12.62
N LEU A 101 12.87 -12.21 -12.58
CA LEU A 101 14.26 -11.85 -12.84
C LEU A 101 14.66 -12.26 -14.26
N ARG A 102 15.53 -11.47 -14.90
CA ARG A 102 16.10 -11.80 -16.21
C ARG A 102 17.62 -11.66 -16.22
N SER A 103 18.26 -12.32 -17.18
CA SER A 103 19.68 -12.15 -17.45
C SER A 103 19.92 -10.76 -18.03
N ALA A 104 20.84 -9.99 -17.45
CA ALA A 104 21.30 -8.71 -17.97
C ALA A 104 22.19 -8.97 -19.19
N ALA A 105 21.59 -9.32 -20.32
CA ALA A 105 22.31 -9.59 -21.56
C ALA A 105 22.55 -8.28 -22.35
N PRO A 106 23.65 -8.20 -23.14
CA PRO A 106 23.87 -7.05 -24.03
C PRO A 106 22.70 -6.89 -25.02
N PRO A 107 22.43 -5.65 -25.49
CA PRO A 107 21.41 -5.41 -26.52
C PRO A 107 21.63 -6.32 -27.73
N GLY A 108 20.64 -7.16 -28.06
CA GLY A 108 20.69 -8.10 -29.19
C GLY A 108 20.97 -9.57 -28.82
N SER A 109 21.24 -9.89 -27.56
CA SER A 109 21.24 -11.27 -27.05
C SER A 109 19.91 -11.59 -26.36
N LYS A 110 19.33 -12.76 -26.66
CA LYS A 110 18.24 -13.34 -25.87
C LYS A 110 18.85 -14.05 -24.67
N GLY A 111 19.31 -13.30 -23.66
CA GLY A 111 19.77 -13.90 -22.41
C GLY A 111 18.67 -14.75 -21.80
N GLY A 112 18.91 -16.04 -21.66
CA GLY A 112 17.93 -16.99 -21.13
C GLY A 112 17.97 -17.06 -19.60
N LEU A 113 16.83 -17.40 -18.99
CA LEU A 113 16.74 -17.72 -17.56
C LEU A 113 17.74 -18.79 -17.12
N ASN A 114 17.99 -19.76 -18.01
CA ASN A 114 18.93 -20.87 -17.82
C ASN A 114 20.40 -20.44 -17.76
N GLU A 115 20.72 -19.20 -18.11
CA GLU A 115 22.08 -18.65 -17.99
C GLU A 115 22.38 -18.17 -16.56
N ILE A 116 21.34 -17.87 -15.77
CA ILE A 116 21.48 -17.41 -14.39
C ILE A 116 21.72 -18.64 -13.51
N LYS A 117 22.99 -18.85 -13.15
CA LYS A 117 23.37 -19.93 -12.22
C LYS A 117 23.18 -19.54 -10.76
N LYS A 118 23.30 -18.25 -10.44
CA LYS A 118 23.14 -17.68 -9.10
C LYS A 118 22.78 -16.20 -9.21
N LEU A 119 22.11 -15.66 -8.21
CA LEU A 119 21.84 -14.22 -8.14
C LEU A 119 23.15 -13.42 -8.09
N GLY A 120 23.21 -12.30 -8.83
CA GLY A 120 24.41 -11.47 -8.89
C GLY A 120 24.35 -10.35 -9.94
N PRO A 121 25.51 -9.77 -10.33
CA PRO A 121 25.58 -8.58 -11.20
C PRO A 121 25.02 -8.73 -12.62
N HIS A 122 24.80 -9.97 -13.05
CA HIS A 122 24.27 -10.33 -14.36
C HIS A 122 22.75 -10.52 -14.34
N VAL A 123 22.07 -10.11 -13.27
CA VAL A 123 20.63 -10.30 -13.06
C VAL A 123 19.97 -8.94 -12.86
N GLU A 124 18.82 -8.78 -13.50
CA GLU A 124 17.99 -7.57 -13.47
C GLU A 124 16.57 -7.92 -13.00
N MET A 125 15.93 -7.01 -12.26
CA MET A 125 14.51 -7.11 -11.94
C MET A 125 13.69 -6.75 -13.18
N ASP A 126 13.08 -7.75 -13.83
CA ASP A 126 12.27 -7.55 -15.03
C ASP A 126 10.85 -7.10 -14.68
N ASP A 127 10.26 -7.68 -13.65
CA ASP A 127 8.91 -7.35 -13.17
C ASP A 127 8.77 -7.66 -11.67
N ALA A 128 8.24 -6.72 -10.89
CA ALA A 128 8.08 -6.88 -9.43
C ALA A 128 6.74 -7.51 -9.01
N THR A 129 5.89 -7.88 -9.97
CA THR A 129 4.57 -8.50 -9.76
C THR A 129 4.46 -9.89 -10.40
N ALA A 130 5.56 -10.35 -11.01
CA ALA A 130 5.60 -11.51 -11.89
C ALA A 130 4.56 -11.49 -13.02
N GLY A 131 4.31 -10.30 -13.59
CA GLY A 131 3.28 -10.08 -14.60
C GLY A 131 1.86 -10.24 -14.05
N LEU A 132 1.61 -9.68 -12.86
CA LEU A 132 0.33 -9.77 -12.14
C LEU A 132 -0.15 -11.21 -12.00
N ILE A 133 0.73 -12.10 -11.52
CA ILE A 133 0.42 -13.52 -11.30
C ILE A 133 -0.87 -13.68 -10.49
N SER A 134 -1.71 -14.64 -10.89
CA SER A 134 -2.97 -14.92 -10.19
C SER A 134 -2.72 -15.48 -8.79
N THR A 135 -3.70 -15.37 -7.91
CA THR A 135 -3.56 -15.87 -6.53
C THR A 135 -3.47 -17.40 -6.50
N GLU A 136 -4.13 -18.06 -7.44
CA GLU A 136 -4.13 -19.52 -7.58
C GLU A 136 -2.74 -20.04 -7.99
N GLU A 137 -2.15 -19.47 -9.04
CA GLU A 137 -0.81 -19.84 -9.50
C GLU A 137 0.26 -19.50 -8.46
N ALA A 138 0.18 -18.30 -7.85
CA ALA A 138 1.12 -17.89 -6.82
C ALA A 138 1.02 -18.78 -5.57
N ARG A 139 -0.17 -19.28 -5.22
CA ARG A 139 -0.34 -20.22 -4.10
C ARG A 139 0.41 -21.53 -4.34
N GLU A 140 0.34 -22.08 -5.55
CA GLU A 140 1.09 -23.29 -5.91
C GLU A 140 2.60 -23.09 -5.73
N LEU A 141 3.13 -21.96 -6.20
CA LEU A 141 4.55 -21.65 -6.12
C LEU A 141 5.03 -21.41 -4.68
N ILE A 142 4.27 -20.69 -3.85
CA ILE A 142 4.67 -20.39 -2.48
C ILE A 142 4.56 -21.64 -1.59
N GLU A 143 3.62 -22.53 -1.86
CA GLU A 143 3.53 -23.84 -1.20
C GLU A 143 4.75 -24.71 -1.54
N ALA A 144 5.16 -24.78 -2.81
CA ALA A 144 6.37 -25.49 -3.22
C ALA A 144 7.64 -24.94 -2.57
N ILE A 145 7.71 -23.61 -2.38
CA ILE A 145 8.79 -23.00 -1.59
C ILE A 145 8.70 -23.40 -0.12
N ASN A 146 7.54 -23.32 0.50
CA ASN A 146 7.41 -23.63 1.92
C ASN A 146 7.72 -25.10 2.22
N GLU A 147 7.43 -26.02 1.31
CA GLU A 147 7.81 -27.43 1.43
C GLU A 147 9.33 -27.65 1.41
N GLN A 148 10.06 -26.87 0.61
CA GLN A 148 11.50 -27.07 0.39
C GLN A 148 12.40 -26.21 1.29
N LEU A 149 11.97 -24.97 1.57
CA LEU A 149 12.73 -23.97 2.33
C LEU A 149 12.12 -23.68 3.71
N GLY A 150 10.87 -24.10 3.95
CA GLY A 150 10.21 -23.95 5.24
C GLY A 150 10.84 -24.85 6.31
N SER A 151 10.79 -24.39 7.57
CA SER A 151 11.30 -25.06 8.75
C SER A 151 10.64 -24.50 10.01
N GLU A 152 10.89 -25.08 11.19
CA GLU A 152 10.41 -24.50 12.45
C GLU A 152 10.88 -23.04 12.67
N MET A 153 11.96 -22.63 12.01
CA MET A 153 12.52 -21.28 12.13
C MET A 153 12.05 -20.32 11.04
N ILE A 154 11.62 -20.82 9.89
CA ILE A 154 11.25 -20.02 8.71
C ILE A 154 9.98 -20.59 8.11
N GLN A 155 8.94 -19.78 8.02
CA GLN A 155 7.65 -20.18 7.44
C GLN A 155 7.21 -19.16 6.41
N PHE A 156 6.67 -19.65 5.28
CA PHE A 156 6.08 -18.82 4.25
C PHE A 156 4.56 -18.93 4.28
N TYR A 157 3.86 -17.81 4.13
CA TYR A 157 2.40 -17.74 4.20
C TYR A 157 1.84 -17.15 2.89
N PRO A 158 0.92 -17.86 2.21
CA PRO A 158 0.29 -17.36 0.99
C PRO A 158 -0.58 -16.14 1.30
N GLY A 159 -0.32 -15.05 0.57
CA GLY A 159 -1.20 -13.88 0.46
C GLY A 159 -1.92 -13.82 -0.88
N LEU A 160 -2.15 -12.61 -1.40
CA LEU A 160 -2.85 -12.35 -2.66
C LEU A 160 -1.90 -12.04 -3.81
N GLY A 161 -2.14 -12.64 -4.98
CA GLY A 161 -1.31 -12.47 -6.17
C GLY A 161 0.16 -12.71 -5.86
N HIS A 162 1.02 -11.74 -6.21
CA HIS A 162 2.46 -11.82 -5.98
C HIS A 162 2.90 -11.52 -4.54
N ARG A 163 2.00 -11.14 -3.62
CA ARG A 163 2.34 -10.70 -2.26
C ARG A 163 2.12 -11.81 -1.24
N HIS A 164 3.17 -12.17 -0.51
CA HIS A 164 3.17 -13.21 0.51
C HIS A 164 3.98 -12.75 1.72
N LEU A 165 4.05 -13.61 2.75
CA LEU A 165 4.86 -13.33 3.94
C LEU A 165 5.88 -14.43 4.20
N MET A 166 6.98 -14.03 4.82
CA MET A 166 7.90 -14.94 5.48
C MET A 166 8.03 -14.53 6.96
N VAL A 167 7.79 -15.48 7.87
CA VAL A 167 8.07 -15.31 9.31
C VAL A 167 9.38 -16.00 9.63
N TRP A 168 10.31 -15.26 10.21
CA TRP A 168 11.58 -15.78 10.74
C TRP A 168 11.56 -15.74 12.26
N VAL A 169 11.40 -16.91 12.87
CA VAL A 169 11.36 -17.09 14.32
C VAL A 169 12.67 -16.65 14.96
N ASN A 170 12.60 -15.77 15.97
CA ASN A 170 13.78 -15.14 16.59
C ASN A 170 14.76 -14.50 15.57
N GLY A 171 14.24 -14.04 14.43
CA GLY A 171 15.01 -13.53 13.31
C GLY A 171 15.77 -12.23 13.59
N LYS A 172 16.61 -11.83 12.63
CA LYS A 172 17.34 -10.56 12.67
C LYS A 172 16.51 -9.45 12.02
N SER A 173 16.26 -8.37 12.75
CA SER A 173 15.41 -7.26 12.31
C SER A 173 16.19 -6.06 11.76
N ARG A 174 17.53 -6.17 11.69
CA ARG A 174 18.45 -5.12 11.24
C ARG A 174 18.99 -5.36 9.83
N ALA A 175 18.49 -6.40 9.15
CA ALA A 175 18.67 -6.51 7.71
C ALA A 175 18.06 -5.26 7.05
N VAL A 176 18.67 -4.81 5.97
CA VAL A 176 18.14 -3.77 5.09
C VAL A 176 17.84 -4.42 3.76
N CYS A 177 16.56 -4.44 3.42
CA CYS A 177 16.04 -4.97 2.17
C CYS A 177 15.26 -3.86 1.45
N MET A 178 15.34 -3.85 0.12
CA MET A 178 14.66 -2.84 -0.70
C MET A 178 13.39 -3.40 -1.32
N ASP A 179 12.37 -2.54 -1.41
CA ASP A 179 11.13 -2.82 -2.13
C ASP A 179 11.44 -3.19 -3.60
N PRO A 180 10.97 -4.35 -4.09
CA PRO A 180 11.24 -4.79 -5.46
C PRO A 180 10.68 -3.83 -6.51
N GLN A 181 9.65 -3.06 -6.19
CA GLN A 181 9.05 -2.11 -7.12
C GLN A 181 10.03 -0.99 -7.51
N LEU A 182 10.96 -0.63 -6.62
CA LEU A 182 12.02 0.36 -6.89
C LEU A 182 13.13 -0.18 -7.79
N LEU A 183 13.11 -1.47 -8.10
CA LEU A 183 14.19 -2.18 -8.78
C LEU A 183 13.87 -2.52 -10.22
N VAL A 184 12.60 -2.41 -10.65
CA VAL A 184 12.17 -2.75 -12.01
C VAL A 184 13.05 -2.04 -13.04
N GLY A 185 13.65 -2.81 -13.95
CA GLY A 185 14.58 -2.33 -14.97
C GLY A 185 16.02 -2.11 -14.49
N ARG A 186 16.38 -2.56 -13.28
CA ARG A 186 17.69 -2.29 -12.65
C ARG A 186 18.41 -3.58 -12.24
N PRO A 187 19.75 -3.62 -12.30
CA PRO A 187 20.53 -4.72 -11.77
C PRO A 187 20.31 -4.92 -10.26
N ILE A 188 20.23 -6.18 -9.82
CA ILE A 188 19.90 -6.48 -8.42
C ILE A 188 21.11 -6.51 -7.47
N ALA A 189 22.35 -6.52 -8.00
CA ALA A 189 23.53 -6.83 -7.19
C ALA A 189 23.82 -5.82 -6.07
N GLU A 190 23.56 -4.53 -6.30
CA GLU A 190 23.82 -3.46 -5.32
C GLU A 190 22.70 -3.33 -4.27
N VAL A 191 21.62 -4.10 -4.44
CA VAL A 191 20.36 -3.92 -3.70
C VAL A 191 19.89 -5.20 -3.00
N LEU A 192 20.72 -6.24 -3.05
CA LEU A 192 20.54 -7.45 -2.24
C LEU A 192 20.57 -7.11 -0.74
N PRO A 193 19.95 -7.95 0.11
CA PRO A 193 19.93 -7.72 1.56
C PRO A 193 21.33 -7.40 2.13
N THR A 194 21.39 -6.42 3.01
CA THR A 194 22.61 -6.06 3.77
C THR A 194 22.33 -6.01 5.27
N GLY A 195 23.37 -5.93 6.10
CA GLY A 195 23.24 -5.90 7.56
C GLY A 195 23.06 -7.27 8.20
N ASP A 196 22.61 -7.30 9.45
CA ASP A 196 22.55 -8.53 10.25
C ASP A 196 21.54 -9.53 9.67
N GLY A 197 21.99 -10.76 9.39
CA GLY A 197 21.16 -11.83 8.86
C GLY A 197 21.00 -11.84 7.33
N SER A 198 21.69 -10.93 6.62
CA SER A 198 21.59 -10.85 5.16
C SER A 198 22.10 -12.09 4.44
N ASP A 199 23.05 -12.83 5.02
CA ASP A 199 23.57 -14.07 4.46
C ASP A 199 22.52 -15.18 4.40
N ILE A 200 21.63 -15.24 5.38
CA ILE A 200 20.49 -16.16 5.42
C ILE A 200 19.43 -15.73 4.39
N LEU A 201 19.07 -14.45 4.38
CA LEU A 201 18.09 -13.90 3.44
C LEU A 201 18.55 -14.10 1.98
N TRP A 202 19.83 -13.83 1.70
CA TRP A 202 20.40 -14.04 0.37
C TRP A 202 20.35 -15.51 -0.06
N LYS A 203 20.69 -16.45 0.84
CA LYS A 203 20.59 -17.89 0.56
C LYS A 203 19.15 -18.31 0.27
N LEU A 204 18.18 -17.78 1.00
CA LEU A 204 16.76 -18.05 0.74
C LEU A 204 16.31 -17.53 -0.62
N MET A 205 16.68 -16.29 -0.96
CA MET A 205 16.34 -15.71 -2.26
C MET A 205 16.99 -16.50 -3.41
N ASP A 206 18.29 -16.82 -3.30
CA ASP A 206 19.01 -17.61 -4.32
C ASP A 206 18.46 -19.03 -4.45
N ALA A 207 18.14 -19.70 -3.34
CA ALA A 207 17.51 -21.02 -3.35
C ALA A 207 16.10 -20.96 -3.96
N SER A 208 15.30 -19.94 -3.62
CA SER A 208 13.97 -19.74 -4.21
C SER A 208 14.05 -19.57 -5.71
N PHE A 209 15.10 -18.90 -6.21
CA PHE A 209 15.31 -18.76 -7.64
C PHE A 209 15.55 -20.11 -8.33
N GLN A 210 16.38 -20.98 -7.75
CA GLN A 210 16.62 -22.31 -8.33
C GLN A 210 15.35 -23.16 -8.36
N ILE A 211 14.54 -23.11 -7.30
CA ILE A 211 13.29 -23.88 -7.20
C ILE A 211 12.27 -23.37 -8.22
N LEU A 212 12.04 -22.05 -8.23
CA LEU A 212 10.97 -21.46 -9.04
C LEU A 212 11.32 -21.42 -10.52
N ARG A 213 12.59 -21.18 -10.88
CA ARG A 213 13.03 -21.18 -12.30
C ARG A 213 12.66 -22.50 -12.99
N ASP A 214 12.82 -23.62 -12.30
CA ASP A 214 12.64 -24.96 -12.84
C ASP A 214 11.25 -25.55 -12.52
N HIS A 215 10.31 -24.73 -12.01
CA HIS A 215 8.97 -25.15 -11.64
C HIS A 215 8.06 -25.26 -12.89
N PRO A 216 7.31 -26.37 -13.10
CA PRO A 216 6.50 -26.58 -14.31
C PRO A 216 5.50 -25.46 -14.62
N LEU A 217 4.89 -24.86 -13.59
CA LEU A 217 4.01 -23.71 -13.76
C LEU A 217 4.70 -22.53 -14.48
N ASN A 218 6.00 -22.30 -14.24
CA ASN A 218 6.72 -21.25 -14.95
C ASN A 218 7.02 -21.61 -16.41
N ASP A 219 7.15 -22.89 -16.76
CA ASP A 219 7.21 -23.33 -18.16
C ASP A 219 5.88 -23.03 -18.86
N GLU A 220 4.74 -23.34 -18.22
CA GLU A 220 3.40 -23.05 -18.75
C GLU A 220 3.18 -21.54 -18.95
N ARG A 221 3.60 -20.71 -17.98
CA ARG A 221 3.55 -19.24 -18.09
C ARG A 221 4.37 -18.74 -19.28
N LEU A 222 5.59 -19.25 -19.45
CA LEU A 222 6.45 -18.87 -20.57
C LEU A 222 5.87 -19.28 -21.93
N ASP A 223 5.29 -20.49 -22.03
CA ASP A 223 4.61 -20.97 -23.23
C ASP A 223 3.37 -20.14 -23.58
N ALA A 224 2.69 -19.60 -22.56
CA ALA A 224 1.59 -18.64 -22.71
C ALA A 224 2.05 -17.19 -22.99
N GLY A 225 3.35 -16.93 -23.07
CA GLY A 225 3.92 -15.59 -23.27
C GLY A 225 3.81 -14.67 -22.04
N GLN A 226 3.55 -15.23 -20.87
CA GLN A 226 3.51 -14.53 -19.59
C GLN A 226 4.89 -14.44 -18.95
N LYS A 227 5.03 -13.54 -17.97
CA LYS A 227 6.25 -13.41 -17.17
C LYS A 227 6.33 -14.54 -16.14
N PRO A 228 7.49 -15.19 -15.95
CA PRO A 228 7.64 -16.23 -14.93
C PRO A 228 7.78 -15.62 -13.52
N ALA A 229 7.17 -16.24 -12.51
CA ALA A 229 7.40 -15.94 -11.11
C ALA A 229 8.58 -16.78 -10.60
N ASN A 230 9.80 -16.31 -10.87
CA ASN A 230 11.00 -17.14 -10.78
C ASN A 230 11.88 -16.86 -9.57
N CYS A 231 11.52 -15.93 -8.68
CA CYS A 231 12.27 -15.66 -7.46
C CYS A 231 11.33 -15.10 -6.38
N LEU A 232 11.61 -15.41 -5.12
CA LEU A 232 11.07 -14.65 -4.00
C LEU A 232 11.99 -13.47 -3.67
N TRP A 233 11.38 -12.32 -3.43
CA TRP A 233 12.05 -11.10 -3.02
C TRP A 233 11.62 -10.71 -1.61
N LEU A 234 12.57 -10.70 -0.68
CA LEU A 234 12.31 -10.44 0.74
C LEU A 234 12.55 -8.97 1.07
N TRP A 235 11.54 -8.30 1.62
CA TRP A 235 11.58 -6.87 1.96
C TRP A 235 10.58 -6.52 3.06
N GLY A 236 10.42 -5.24 3.38
CA GLY A 236 9.34 -4.77 4.27
C GLY A 236 9.45 -5.26 5.72
N GLN A 237 10.64 -5.62 6.15
CA GLN A 237 10.91 -6.38 7.37
C GLN A 237 10.60 -5.63 8.66
N GLY A 238 9.92 -6.30 9.60
CA GLY A 238 9.52 -5.70 10.87
C GLY A 238 9.29 -6.72 11.97
N ARG A 239 9.39 -6.25 13.22
CA ARG A 239 8.90 -7.00 14.39
C ARG A 239 7.49 -6.54 14.73
N PRO A 240 6.63 -7.41 15.26
CA PRO A 240 5.37 -6.95 15.81
C PRO A 240 5.64 -6.03 17.01
N VAL A 241 4.90 -4.92 17.08
CA VAL A 241 4.89 -4.02 18.25
C VAL A 241 3.43 -3.90 18.69
N LEU A 242 3.19 -3.93 20.00
CA LEU A 242 1.86 -3.72 20.54
C LEU A 242 1.46 -2.25 20.45
N TRP A 243 0.31 -2.00 19.83
CA TRP A 243 -0.25 -0.66 19.70
C TRP A 243 -1.34 -0.46 20.75
N PRO A 244 -1.35 0.64 21.51
CA PRO A 244 -2.49 0.99 22.33
C PRO A 244 -3.68 1.29 21.40
N SER A 245 -4.80 0.62 21.60
CA SER A 245 -5.96 0.71 20.71
C SER A 245 -6.53 2.13 20.65
N LEU A 246 -7.22 2.46 19.54
CA LEU A 246 -7.95 3.73 19.42
C LEU A 246 -9.06 3.85 20.47
N SER A 247 -9.65 2.73 20.91
CA SER A 247 -10.60 2.71 22.02
C SER A 247 -9.95 3.13 23.33
N GLU A 248 -8.75 2.64 23.65
CA GLU A 248 -8.01 3.05 24.85
C GLU A 248 -7.63 4.53 24.79
N ARG A 249 -7.09 4.98 23.65
CA ARG A 249 -6.51 6.32 23.44
C ARG A 249 -7.55 7.42 23.25
N LEU A 250 -8.59 7.16 22.46
CA LEU A 250 -9.53 8.17 21.95
C LEU A 250 -10.99 7.86 22.30
N LYS A 251 -11.26 6.77 23.03
CA LYS A 251 -12.61 6.33 23.41
C LYS A 251 -13.54 6.18 22.21
N THR A 252 -12.99 5.69 21.10
CA THR A 252 -13.71 5.45 19.86
C THR A 252 -13.60 3.99 19.45
N SER A 253 -14.67 3.46 18.88
CA SER A 253 -14.68 2.17 18.19
C SER A 253 -15.00 2.42 16.73
N GLY A 254 -14.43 1.59 15.86
CA GLY A 254 -14.58 1.78 14.44
C GLY A 254 -14.24 0.55 13.65
N VAL A 255 -14.24 0.74 12.34
CA VAL A 255 -14.02 -0.30 11.35
C VAL A 255 -12.90 0.11 10.40
N VAL A 256 -12.16 -0.87 9.90
CA VAL A 256 -11.31 -0.72 8.71
C VAL A 256 -11.98 -1.39 7.51
N VAL A 257 -12.07 -0.64 6.41
CA VAL A 257 -12.65 -1.06 5.13
C VAL A 257 -11.59 -0.88 4.06
N SER A 258 -10.86 -1.95 3.74
CA SER A 258 -9.77 -1.96 2.76
C SER A 258 -9.63 -3.33 2.11
N GLN A 259 -9.17 -3.35 0.86
CA GLN A 259 -8.73 -4.55 0.16
C GLN A 259 -7.21 -4.78 0.29
N SER A 260 -6.48 -3.80 0.83
CA SER A 260 -5.04 -3.89 1.04
C SER A 260 -4.75 -4.54 2.39
N ASP A 261 -3.99 -5.63 2.39
CA ASP A 261 -3.59 -6.33 3.62
C ASP A 261 -2.80 -5.41 4.57
N VAL A 262 -2.00 -4.49 4.04
CA VAL A 262 -1.27 -3.51 4.85
C VAL A 262 -2.23 -2.61 5.63
N HIS A 263 -3.26 -2.08 4.97
CA HIS A 263 -4.21 -1.15 5.60
C HIS A 263 -5.24 -1.87 6.47
N CYS A 264 -5.66 -3.08 6.09
CA CYS A 264 -6.47 -3.95 6.95
C CYS A 264 -5.72 -4.27 8.25
N GLY A 265 -4.47 -4.72 8.13
CA GLY A 265 -3.58 -4.99 9.25
C GLY A 265 -3.31 -3.78 10.13
N LEU A 266 -3.10 -2.61 9.53
CA LEU A 266 -3.01 -1.33 10.23
C LEU A 266 -4.24 -1.06 11.10
N GLY A 267 -5.44 -1.25 10.57
CA GLY A 267 -6.68 -1.09 11.32
C GLY A 267 -6.79 -2.08 12.49
N ILE A 268 -6.47 -3.36 12.24
CA ILE A 268 -6.47 -4.41 13.27
C ILE A 268 -5.50 -4.08 14.39
N MET A 269 -4.26 -3.69 14.06
CA MET A 269 -3.25 -3.29 15.05
C MET A 269 -3.71 -2.05 15.84
N ALA A 270 -4.42 -1.12 15.21
CA ALA A 270 -5.01 0.04 15.89
C ALA A 270 -6.26 -0.29 16.73
N GLY A 271 -6.72 -1.54 16.75
CA GLY A 271 -7.91 -2.00 17.49
C GLY A 271 -9.24 -1.71 16.79
N LEU A 272 -9.23 -1.56 15.46
CA LEU A 272 -10.44 -1.49 14.64
C LEU A 272 -10.91 -2.91 14.26
N GLU A 273 -12.21 -3.07 14.06
CA GLU A 273 -12.75 -4.27 13.46
C GLU A 273 -12.48 -4.25 11.95
N ALA A 274 -11.97 -5.34 11.38
CA ALA A 274 -11.82 -5.46 9.94
C ALA A 274 -13.12 -5.98 9.31
N VAL A 275 -13.53 -5.35 8.21
CA VAL A 275 -14.57 -5.92 7.35
C VAL A 275 -14.06 -7.22 6.74
N ASP A 276 -14.95 -8.22 6.65
CA ASP A 276 -14.69 -9.43 5.88
C ASP A 276 -14.37 -9.09 4.42
N GLY A 277 -13.15 -9.41 3.98
CA GLY A 277 -12.67 -9.15 2.62
C GLY A 277 -13.57 -9.74 1.53
N ALA A 278 -14.31 -10.81 1.82
CA ALA A 278 -15.29 -11.38 0.87
C ALA A 278 -16.41 -10.38 0.52
N ARG A 279 -16.74 -9.45 1.41
CA ARG A 279 -17.71 -8.36 1.14
C ARG A 279 -17.16 -7.28 0.21
N LEU A 280 -15.84 -7.23 0.03
CA LEU A 280 -15.13 -6.29 -0.84
C LEU A 280 -14.56 -6.98 -2.08
N ALA A 281 -14.84 -8.26 -2.27
CA ALA A 281 -14.29 -9.05 -3.36
C ALA A 281 -14.64 -8.46 -4.73
N GLY A 282 -13.68 -8.52 -5.65
CA GLY A 282 -13.85 -8.05 -7.02
C GLY A 282 -13.58 -6.55 -7.23
N GLY A 283 -13.18 -5.80 -6.19
CA GLY A 283 -12.71 -4.43 -6.40
C GLY A 283 -13.81 -3.39 -6.63
N ASP A 284 -15.08 -3.71 -6.38
CA ASP A 284 -16.19 -2.79 -6.66
C ASP A 284 -16.25 -1.64 -5.64
N LEU A 285 -15.93 -0.45 -6.13
CA LEU A 285 -15.86 0.79 -5.38
C LEU A 285 -17.21 1.19 -4.76
N ARG A 286 -18.34 0.90 -5.42
CA ARG A 286 -19.68 1.20 -4.91
C ARG A 286 -20.05 0.25 -3.78
N ILE A 287 -19.70 -1.02 -3.92
CA ILE A 287 -19.86 -2.01 -2.84
C ILE A 287 -19.03 -1.57 -1.63
N GLN A 288 -17.78 -1.16 -1.83
CA GLN A 288 -16.93 -0.67 -0.74
C GLN A 288 -17.54 0.55 -0.03
N ALA A 289 -18.07 1.53 -0.78
CA ALA A 289 -18.79 2.66 -0.21
C ALA A 289 -20.00 2.22 0.62
N ALA A 290 -20.82 1.32 0.07
CA ALA A 290 -22.02 0.82 0.72
C ALA A 290 -21.70 0.07 2.02
N VAL A 291 -20.65 -0.77 2.01
CA VAL A 291 -20.17 -1.49 3.18
C VAL A 291 -19.68 -0.52 4.27
N ALA A 292 -18.88 0.49 3.91
CA ALA A 292 -18.44 1.50 4.87
C ALA A 292 -19.63 2.24 5.53
N LEU A 293 -20.64 2.61 4.75
CA LEU A 293 -21.85 3.25 5.25
C LEU A 293 -22.70 2.32 6.14
N GLU A 294 -22.76 1.03 5.81
CA GLU A 294 -23.45 0.03 6.63
C GLU A 294 -22.78 -0.10 8.01
N GLU A 295 -21.45 -0.17 8.05
CA GLU A 295 -20.70 -0.26 9.30
C GLU A 295 -20.78 1.04 10.12
N LEU A 296 -20.81 2.21 9.46
CA LEU A 296 -21.02 3.50 10.13
C LEU A 296 -22.42 3.65 10.74
N LYS A 297 -23.42 2.84 10.37
CA LYS A 297 -24.69 2.79 11.12
C LYS A 297 -24.51 2.15 12.50
N LYS A 298 -23.53 1.25 12.65
CA LYS A 298 -23.24 0.47 13.86
C LYS A 298 -22.11 1.08 14.70
N LYS A 299 -21.19 1.82 14.06
CA LYS A 299 -19.95 2.37 14.64
C LYS A 299 -19.87 3.88 14.43
N ASP A 300 -18.94 4.55 15.12
CA ASP A 300 -18.76 6.01 15.02
C ASP A 300 -17.57 6.42 14.17
N PHE A 301 -16.74 5.47 13.75
CA PHE A 301 -15.54 5.70 12.95
C PHE A 301 -15.37 4.64 11.87
N ALA A 302 -14.97 5.07 10.66
CA ALA A 302 -14.49 4.21 9.60
C ALA A 302 -13.16 4.74 9.05
N TYR A 303 -12.16 3.86 8.97
CA TYR A 303 -10.99 4.03 8.14
C TYR A 303 -11.25 3.30 6.82
N VAL A 304 -11.48 4.06 5.76
CA VAL A 304 -11.75 3.55 4.41
C VAL A 304 -10.50 3.78 3.59
N HIS A 305 -9.92 2.72 3.03
CA HIS A 305 -8.75 2.82 2.17
C HIS A 305 -9.04 2.28 0.78
N VAL A 306 -8.56 2.98 -0.24
CA VAL A 306 -8.61 2.56 -1.64
C VAL A 306 -7.26 2.84 -2.29
N GLU A 307 -6.83 1.93 -3.15
CA GLU A 307 -5.68 2.10 -4.03
C GLU A 307 -6.11 1.87 -5.48
N LEU A 308 -5.47 2.55 -6.42
CA LEU A 308 -5.60 2.17 -7.82
C LEU A 308 -4.97 0.78 -8.02
N SER A 309 -5.45 0.00 -8.99
CA SER A 309 -4.93 -1.34 -9.24
C SER A 309 -3.44 -1.31 -9.61
N ASP A 310 -2.71 -2.37 -9.29
CA ASP A 310 -1.28 -2.50 -9.63
C ASP A 310 -1.02 -2.31 -11.14
N GLU A 311 -1.94 -2.77 -12.00
CA GLU A 311 -1.90 -2.53 -13.45
C GLU A 311 -1.88 -1.03 -13.79
N VAL A 312 -2.69 -0.24 -13.09
CA VAL A 312 -2.81 1.21 -13.31
C VAL A 312 -1.67 1.98 -12.66
N VAL A 313 -1.24 1.58 -11.46
CA VAL A 313 -0.16 2.26 -10.73
C VAL A 313 1.18 2.04 -11.41
N TYR A 314 1.46 0.81 -11.84
CA TYR A 314 2.75 0.43 -12.43
C TYR A 314 2.76 0.42 -13.96
N GLY A 315 1.59 0.51 -14.59
CA GLY A 315 1.46 0.62 -16.03
C GLY A 315 1.90 1.98 -16.58
N SER A 316 2.13 2.03 -17.90
CA SER A 316 2.42 3.27 -18.62
C SER A 316 1.18 3.95 -19.20
N ASP A 317 -0.01 3.39 -19.02
CA ASP A 317 -1.26 3.96 -19.54
C ASP A 317 -1.79 5.06 -18.60
N ILE A 318 -1.41 6.28 -18.90
CA ILE A 318 -1.83 7.49 -18.19
C ILE A 318 -3.35 7.68 -18.29
N ALA A 319 -3.97 7.31 -19.41
CA ALA A 319 -5.41 7.45 -19.58
C ALA A 319 -6.16 6.47 -18.68
N ALA A 320 -5.62 5.26 -18.48
CA ALA A 320 -6.14 4.32 -17.49
C ALA A 320 -6.02 4.88 -16.07
N LYS A 321 -4.90 5.54 -15.73
CA LYS A 321 -4.73 6.22 -14.43
C LYS A 321 -5.73 7.33 -14.19
N VAL A 322 -5.92 8.21 -15.16
CA VAL A 322 -6.95 9.27 -15.10
C VAL A 322 -8.35 8.66 -14.92
N LYS A 323 -8.71 7.64 -15.70
CA LYS A 323 -10.00 6.95 -15.56
C LYS A 323 -10.17 6.27 -14.20
N GLY A 324 -9.12 5.68 -13.65
CA GLY A 324 -9.13 5.07 -12.32
C GLY A 324 -9.41 6.10 -11.23
N ILE A 325 -8.75 7.27 -11.30
CA ILE A 325 -8.99 8.41 -10.40
C ILE A 325 -10.46 8.88 -10.50
N GLU A 326 -10.99 9.04 -11.72
CA GLU A 326 -12.38 9.42 -11.94
C GLU A 326 -13.37 8.38 -11.43
N ALA A 327 -13.04 7.08 -11.53
CA ALA A 327 -13.83 6.00 -11.00
C ALA A 327 -13.86 6.04 -9.47
N VAL A 328 -12.72 6.23 -8.80
CA VAL A 328 -12.66 6.42 -7.33
C VAL A 328 -13.57 7.56 -6.88
N ASP A 329 -13.47 8.73 -7.53
CA ASP A 329 -14.30 9.88 -7.17
C ASP A 329 -15.80 9.62 -7.39
N ARG A 330 -16.17 9.05 -8.55
CA ARG A 330 -17.57 8.82 -8.93
C ARG A 330 -18.21 7.66 -8.17
N GLU A 331 -17.47 6.60 -7.88
CA GLU A 331 -18.02 5.31 -7.45
C GLU A 331 -17.76 5.01 -5.98
N LEU A 332 -16.73 5.61 -5.37
CA LEU A 332 -16.48 5.53 -3.93
C LEU A 332 -16.80 6.85 -3.24
N VAL A 333 -16.15 7.95 -3.64
CA VAL A 333 -16.22 9.23 -2.90
C VAL A 333 -17.64 9.79 -2.93
N GLY A 334 -18.25 9.92 -4.13
CA GLY A 334 -19.62 10.44 -4.28
C GLY A 334 -20.64 9.67 -3.43
N PRO A 335 -20.80 8.35 -3.61
CA PRO A 335 -21.72 7.55 -2.80
C PRO A 335 -21.44 7.61 -1.29
N LEU A 336 -20.18 7.67 -0.89
CA LEU A 336 -19.79 7.80 0.52
C LEU A 336 -20.25 9.15 1.10
N LEU A 337 -20.04 10.27 0.39
CA LEU A 337 -20.48 11.59 0.83
C LEU A 337 -22.01 11.70 0.89
N GLU A 338 -22.72 11.20 -0.12
CA GLU A 338 -24.19 11.16 -0.14
C GLU A 338 -24.74 10.36 1.04
N GLY A 339 -24.17 9.18 1.31
CA GLY A 339 -24.57 8.34 2.43
C GLY A 339 -24.26 8.98 3.78
N LEU A 340 -23.10 9.62 3.93
CA LEU A 340 -22.73 10.33 5.16
C LEU A 340 -23.70 11.47 5.48
N ALA A 341 -24.13 12.22 4.46
CA ALA A 341 -25.13 13.27 4.63
C ALA A 341 -26.47 12.73 5.18
N GLN A 342 -26.86 11.52 4.77
CA GLN A 342 -28.07 10.84 5.27
C GLN A 342 -27.91 10.31 6.71
N LEU A 343 -26.70 9.94 7.12
CA LEU A 343 -26.41 9.48 8.49
C LEU A 343 -26.37 10.63 9.52
N GLY A 344 -26.40 11.88 9.08
CA GLY A 344 -26.43 13.07 9.92
C GLY A 344 -25.05 13.74 10.09
N PRO A 345 -24.82 14.44 11.22
CA PRO A 345 -23.57 15.16 11.44
C PRO A 345 -22.34 14.26 11.35
N HIS A 346 -21.36 14.64 10.53
CA HIS A 346 -20.16 13.86 10.26
C HIS A 346 -18.92 14.73 10.06
N ARG A 347 -17.76 14.11 10.21
CA ARG A 347 -16.47 14.66 9.83
C ARG A 347 -15.76 13.69 8.91
N ILE A 348 -15.23 14.20 7.82
CA ILE A 348 -14.44 13.42 6.88
C ILE A 348 -13.11 14.12 6.66
N VAL A 349 -12.04 13.33 6.65
CA VAL A 349 -10.78 13.71 6.02
C VAL A 349 -10.52 12.75 4.88
N THR A 350 -10.26 13.31 3.71
CA THR A 350 -9.65 12.56 2.61
C THR A 350 -8.17 12.86 2.59
N VAL A 351 -7.34 11.83 2.57
CA VAL A 351 -5.89 11.92 2.42
C VAL A 351 -5.49 11.18 1.15
N CYS A 352 -4.66 11.82 0.34
CA CYS A 352 -4.10 11.24 -0.87
C CYS A 352 -2.59 11.21 -0.79
N ASP A 353 -2.05 9.99 -0.71
CA ASP A 353 -0.62 9.74 -0.70
C ASP A 353 -0.06 9.74 -2.12
N TRP A 354 1.23 10.02 -2.21
CA TRP A 354 1.95 9.88 -3.45
C TRP A 354 1.98 8.41 -3.85
N GLY A 355 1.67 8.13 -5.11
CA GLY A 355 1.77 6.77 -5.63
C GLY A 355 3.18 6.21 -5.51
N THR A 356 3.26 4.89 -5.31
CA THR A 356 4.52 4.16 -5.35
C THR A 356 5.05 4.10 -6.78
N VAL A 357 6.25 4.66 -6.94
CA VAL A 357 7.19 4.43 -8.04
C VAL A 357 6.72 4.81 -9.45
N HIS A 358 7.03 6.04 -9.90
CA HIS A 358 6.99 6.38 -11.32
C HIS A 358 8.40 6.21 -11.94
N ARG A 359 8.54 5.36 -12.97
CA ARG A 359 9.82 5.11 -13.67
C ARG A 359 10.98 4.71 -12.73
N GLY A 360 10.70 3.87 -11.73
CA GLY A 360 11.71 3.42 -10.76
C GLY A 360 12.10 4.48 -9.71
N GLN A 361 11.36 5.60 -9.62
CA GLN A 361 11.57 6.64 -8.61
C GLN A 361 10.38 6.70 -7.67
N ALA A 362 10.63 6.50 -6.37
CA ALA A 362 9.65 6.79 -5.34
C ALA A 362 9.27 8.28 -5.41
N ALA A 363 7.98 8.56 -5.47
CA ALA A 363 7.52 9.93 -5.32
C ALA A 363 7.72 10.37 -3.86
N GLU A 364 8.46 11.47 -3.67
CA GLU A 364 8.72 12.06 -2.36
C GLU A 364 7.94 13.36 -2.21
N GLY A 365 7.14 13.45 -1.15
CA GLY A 365 6.42 14.67 -0.83
C GLY A 365 5.38 14.47 0.27
N PRO A 366 4.89 15.57 0.87
CA PRO A 366 3.75 15.49 1.77
C PRO A 366 2.51 15.06 1.00
N ALA A 367 1.66 14.26 1.65
CA ALA A 367 0.34 13.90 1.16
C ALA A 367 -0.56 15.13 1.05
N ILE A 368 -1.62 15.03 0.25
CA ILE A 368 -2.66 16.06 0.15
C ILE A 368 -3.80 15.66 1.07
N PHE A 369 -4.40 16.61 1.78
CA PHE A 369 -5.63 16.33 2.53
C PHE A 369 -6.72 17.36 2.27
N ALA A 370 -7.97 16.91 2.37
CA ALA A 370 -9.17 17.74 2.44
C ALA A 370 -9.99 17.33 3.67
N TYR A 371 -10.39 18.30 4.49
CA TYR A 371 -11.12 18.08 5.73
C TYR A 371 -12.42 18.85 5.77
N ARG A 372 -13.53 18.18 6.11
CA ARG A 372 -14.83 18.79 6.28
C ARG A 372 -15.50 18.32 7.58
N ASP A 373 -15.96 19.28 8.37
CA ASP A 373 -16.92 19.08 9.46
C ASP A 373 -18.29 19.53 8.97
N SER A 374 -19.24 18.61 8.81
CA SER A 374 -20.55 18.90 8.25
C SER A 374 -21.37 19.88 9.10
N ALA A 375 -21.05 20.02 10.40
CA ALA A 375 -21.72 20.95 11.31
C ALA A 375 -21.08 22.35 11.33
N ALA A 376 -19.86 22.49 10.82
CA ALA A 376 -19.16 23.78 10.75
C ALA A 376 -19.65 24.62 9.56
N ALA A 377 -19.68 25.94 9.74
CA ALA A 377 -19.96 26.89 8.66
C ALA A 377 -19.02 26.66 7.47
N SER A 378 -19.58 26.63 6.26
CA SER A 378 -18.81 26.44 5.03
C SER A 378 -18.24 27.78 4.57
N THR A 379 -16.92 27.90 4.51
CA THR A 379 -16.25 28.94 3.72
C THR A 379 -15.95 28.35 2.36
N THR A 380 -16.84 28.60 1.39
CA THR A 380 -16.65 28.05 0.04
C THR A 380 -15.61 28.86 -0.71
N GLU A 381 -14.47 28.26 -1.01
CA GLU A 381 -13.47 28.86 -1.91
C GLU A 381 -13.67 28.33 -3.34
N ALA A 382 -14.40 29.11 -4.14
CA ALA A 382 -14.71 28.76 -5.51
C ALA A 382 -13.44 28.55 -6.35
N GLY A 383 -13.42 27.48 -7.15
CA GLY A 383 -12.33 27.17 -8.07
C GLY A 383 -11.17 26.38 -7.47
N ARG A 384 -11.14 26.18 -6.15
CA ARG A 384 -10.19 25.26 -5.50
C ARG A 384 -10.50 23.81 -5.91
N ARG A 385 -9.47 23.02 -6.16
CA ARG A 385 -9.54 21.60 -6.54
C ARG A 385 -8.71 20.73 -5.59
N PHE A 386 -9.04 19.46 -5.49
CA PHE A 386 -8.26 18.48 -4.73
C PHE A 386 -7.07 17.99 -5.55
N THR A 387 -6.05 18.85 -5.71
CA THR A 387 -4.86 18.57 -6.53
C THR A 387 -3.58 18.92 -5.78
N GLU A 388 -2.44 18.37 -6.22
CA GLU A 388 -1.11 18.67 -5.70
C GLU A 388 -0.82 20.18 -5.74
N ALA A 389 -1.20 20.84 -6.84
CA ALA A 389 -0.91 22.25 -7.06
C ALA A 389 -1.71 23.14 -6.10
N ASP A 390 -3.01 22.92 -5.98
CA ASP A 390 -3.88 23.71 -5.09
C ASP A 390 -3.55 23.48 -3.62
N ALA A 391 -3.19 22.24 -3.24
CA ALA A 391 -2.77 21.92 -1.88
C ALA A 391 -1.45 22.63 -1.52
N ARG A 392 -0.48 22.69 -2.44
CA ARG A 392 0.77 23.45 -2.26
C ARG A 392 0.53 24.96 -2.24
N GLY A 393 -0.46 25.44 -2.97
CA GLY A 393 -0.87 26.85 -3.00
C GLY A 393 -1.71 27.28 -1.80
N SER A 394 -2.12 26.35 -0.93
CA SER A 394 -2.92 26.64 0.26
C SER A 394 -2.16 27.50 1.26
N THR A 395 -2.88 28.42 1.92
CA THR A 395 -2.34 29.23 3.03
C THR A 395 -2.26 28.44 4.34
N VAL A 396 -2.84 27.23 4.37
CA VAL A 396 -2.75 26.31 5.50
C VAL A 396 -1.33 25.74 5.57
N PRO A 397 -0.59 25.93 6.69
CA PRO A 397 0.74 25.35 6.83
C PRO A 397 0.65 23.81 6.81
N PRO A 398 1.68 23.11 6.30
CA PRO A 398 1.72 21.65 6.33
C PRO A 398 1.42 21.11 7.73
N ARG A 399 0.47 20.18 7.81
CA ARG A 399 0.02 19.59 9.08
C ARG A 399 0.77 18.31 9.38
N ASP A 400 0.99 18.09 10.67
CA ASP A 400 1.51 16.83 11.20
C ASP A 400 0.41 15.76 11.19
N ALA A 401 0.61 14.71 10.40
CA ALA A 401 -0.32 13.57 10.28
C ALA A 401 -0.66 12.96 11.65
N THR A 402 0.31 12.88 12.57
CA THR A 402 0.13 12.28 13.90
C THR A 402 -0.88 13.01 14.78
N LYS A 403 -1.19 14.27 14.46
CA LYS A 403 -2.14 15.10 15.21
C LYS A 403 -3.53 15.10 14.59
N PHE A 404 -3.68 14.53 13.38
CA PHE A 404 -4.91 14.67 12.63
C PHE A 404 -6.07 13.89 13.25
N VAL A 405 -5.82 12.65 13.73
CA VAL A 405 -6.85 11.84 14.39
C VAL A 405 -7.48 12.57 15.59
N VAL A 406 -6.68 13.31 16.36
CA VAL A 406 -7.16 14.05 17.53
C VAL A 406 -8.13 15.14 17.11
N ARG A 407 -7.83 15.83 16.00
CA ARG A 407 -8.73 16.84 15.42
C ARG A 407 -10.04 16.20 14.96
N LEU A 408 -9.97 15.04 14.30
CA LEU A 408 -11.16 14.34 13.82
C LEU A 408 -12.14 14.05 14.96
N PHE A 409 -11.64 13.61 16.11
CA PHE A 409 -12.46 13.27 17.30
C PHE A 409 -12.62 14.39 18.34
N ALA A 410 -12.04 15.57 18.12
CA ALA A 410 -12.12 16.67 19.09
C ALA A 410 -13.58 17.07 19.31
N LYS A 411 -14.05 17.13 20.57
CA LYS A 411 -15.39 17.67 20.85
C LYS A 411 -15.44 19.10 20.31
N GLY A 412 -16.44 19.40 19.48
CA GLY A 412 -16.57 20.69 18.81
C GLY A 412 -16.35 21.85 19.78
N SER A 413 -15.47 22.77 19.41
CA SER A 413 -15.19 24.02 20.14
C SER A 413 -16.37 24.96 20.08
#